data_AF-A0A945VW68-F1
#
_entry.id   AF-A0A945VW68-F1
#
_cell.length_a   1.000
_cell.length_b   1.000
_cell.length_c   1.000
_cell.angle_alpha   90.00
_cell.angle_beta   90.00
_cell.angle_gamma   90.00
#
_symmetry.space_group_name_H-M   'P 1'
#
loop_
_entity.id
_entity.type
_entity.pdbx_description
1 polymer ?
#
loop_
_entity_poly.entity_id
_entity_poly.type
_entity_poly.pdbx_seq_one_letter_code
_entity_poly.pdbx_strand_id
1 'polypeptide(L)'
;LEKMSDEVRTMSLCGLGQSAPNPVKSTLRYFRDEYMAHIRDKECPTASCVALHKYTVIPDNCTKCTLCIRNCPVDAISGSREEVAFIDKEKCIECNLCYDKCNFMAIK
;
A
#
# COMPACT_ATOMS: atom_id res chain seq x y z
N LEU A 1 -1.60 0.42 22.08
CA LEU A 1 -2.94 0.00 21.61
C LEU A 1 -3.44 -1.24 22.33
N GLU A 2 -2.64 -2.31 22.46
CA GLU A 2 -3.06 -3.57 23.12
C GLU A 2 -3.57 -3.38 24.55
N LYS A 3 -2.78 -2.73 25.41
CA LYS A 3 -3.17 -2.44 26.80
C LYS A 3 -4.51 -1.70 26.89
N MET A 4 -4.66 -0.64 26.09
CA MET A 4 -5.90 0.15 26.03
C MET A 4 -7.09 -0.70 25.55
N SER A 5 -6.90 -1.56 24.55
CA SER A 5 -7.95 -2.46 24.07
C SER A 5 -8.39 -3.46 25.15
N ASP A 6 -7.47 -3.95 25.97
CA ASP A 6 -7.80 -4.81 27.10
C ASP A 6 -8.56 -4.06 28.20
N GLU A 7 -8.12 -2.85 28.55
CA GLU A 7 -8.79 -1.98 29.53
C GLU A 7 -10.23 -1.68 29.09
N VAL A 8 -10.45 -1.25 27.85
CA VAL A 8 -11.78 -0.96 27.28
C VAL A 8 -12.69 -2.19 27.37
N ARG A 9 -12.18 -3.39 27.07
CA ARG A 9 -12.95 -4.63 27.20
C ARG A 9 -13.38 -4.89 28.65
N THR A 10 -12.47 -4.72 29.62
CA THR A 10 -12.76 -5.01 31.04
C THR A 10 -13.60 -3.95 31.74
N MET A 11 -13.47 -2.68 31.34
CA MET A 11 -14.15 -1.55 32.00
C MET A 11 -15.53 -1.26 31.40
N SER A 12 -15.85 -1.82 30.23
CA SER A 12 -17.15 -1.62 29.60
C SER A 12 -18.26 -2.42 30.28
N LEU A 13 -19.34 -1.72 30.64
CA LEU A 13 -20.49 -2.29 31.35
C LEU A 13 -21.45 -3.05 30.42
N CYS A 14 -21.56 -2.65 29.15
CA CYS A 14 -22.41 -3.30 28.16
C CYS A 14 -21.60 -4.22 27.24
N GLY A 15 -22.23 -5.30 26.75
CA GLY A 15 -21.59 -6.27 25.86
C GLY A 15 -21.06 -5.65 24.56
N LEU A 16 -21.74 -4.61 24.04
CA LEU A 16 -21.25 -3.87 22.87
C LEU A 16 -19.88 -3.22 23.16
N GLY A 17 -19.75 -2.52 24.28
CA GLY A 17 -18.48 -1.90 24.69
C GLY A 17 -17.36 -2.92 24.93
N GLN A 18 -17.70 -4.07 25.52
CA GLN A 18 -16.74 -5.16 25.72
C GLN A 18 -16.22 -5.73 24.39
N SER A 19 -17.07 -5.76 23.36
CA SER A 19 -16.74 -6.28 22.02
C SER A 19 -16.12 -5.24 21.08
N ALA A 20 -16.31 -3.94 21.36
CA ALA A 20 -15.81 -2.84 20.55
C ALA A 20 -14.29 -2.89 20.25
N PRO A 21 -13.39 -3.30 21.18
CA PRO A 21 -11.96 -3.38 20.89
C PRO A 21 -11.55 -4.63 20.10
N ASN A 22 -12.46 -5.57 19.82
CA ASN A 22 -12.11 -6.83 19.15
C ASN A 22 -11.48 -6.62 17.76
N PRO A 23 -11.96 -5.73 16.88
CA PRO A 23 -11.31 -5.47 15.60
C PRO A 23 -9.87 -4.97 15.75
N VAL A 24 -9.60 -4.11 16.74
CA VAL A 24 -8.24 -3.61 17.00
C VAL A 24 -7.34 -4.75 17.51
N LYS A 25 -7.85 -5.60 18.41
CA LYS A 25 -7.08 -6.74 18.92
C LYS A 25 -6.78 -7.78 17.84
N SER A 26 -7.76 -8.10 16.99
CA SER A 26 -7.55 -9.07 15.92
C SER A 26 -6.58 -8.54 14.87
N THR A 27 -6.68 -7.26 14.49
CA THR A 27 -5.76 -6.70 13.50
C THR A 27 -4.34 -6.58 14.04
N LEU A 28 -4.14 -6.18 15.30
CA LEU A 28 -2.81 -6.18 15.92
C LEU A 28 -2.20 -7.58 16.10
N ARG A 29 -3.04 -8.62 16.20
CA ARG A 29 -2.59 -10.01 16.31
C ARG A 29 -2.17 -10.59 14.96
N TYR A 30 -2.98 -10.38 13.92
CA TYR A 30 -2.78 -11.01 12.62
C TYR A 30 -2.00 -10.16 11.62
N PHE A 31 -2.06 -8.84 11.76
CA PHE A 31 -1.51 -7.90 10.77
C PHE A 31 -0.53 -6.90 11.42
N ARG A 32 0.22 -7.34 12.43
CA ARG A 32 1.13 -6.44 13.17
C ARG A 32 2.19 -5.83 12.26
N ASP A 33 2.71 -6.63 11.34
CA ASP A 33 3.80 -6.23 10.46
C ASP A 33 3.33 -5.18 9.46
N GLU A 34 2.09 -5.26 8.99
CA GLU A 34 1.46 -4.25 8.17
C GLU A 34 1.33 -2.92 8.92
N TYR A 35 0.91 -2.93 10.19
CA TYR A 35 0.91 -1.71 11.01
C TYR A 35 2.31 -1.11 11.13
N MET A 36 3.33 -1.95 11.34
CA MET A 36 4.72 -1.48 11.46
C MET A 36 5.23 -0.92 10.14
N ALA A 37 4.94 -1.55 9.00
CA ALA A 37 5.30 -1.05 7.68
C ALA A 37 4.70 0.35 7.41
N HIS A 38 3.44 0.57 7.81
CA HIS A 38 2.79 1.88 7.63
C HIS A 38 3.35 2.95 8.57
N ILE A 39 3.64 2.60 9.84
CA ILE A 39 4.06 3.57 10.87
C ILE A 39 5.55 3.89 10.78
N ARG A 40 6.41 2.88 10.60
CA ARG A 40 7.87 3.03 10.59
C ARG A 40 8.40 3.25 9.18
N ASP A 41 8.05 2.36 8.26
CA ASP A 41 8.62 2.34 6.91
C ASP A 41 7.87 3.27 5.94
N LYS A 42 6.70 3.78 6.39
CA LYS A 42 5.77 4.61 5.61
C LYS A 42 5.46 3.97 4.25
N GLU A 43 5.26 2.65 4.27
CA GLU A 43 5.02 1.84 3.08
C GLU A 43 3.80 0.95 3.28
N CYS A 44 2.96 0.86 2.26
CA CYS A 44 1.85 -0.08 2.22
C CYS A 44 2.26 -1.36 1.47
N PRO A 45 2.37 -2.53 2.14
CA PRO A 45 2.82 -3.77 1.50
C PRO A 45 1.92 -4.25 0.36
N THR A 46 0.63 -3.92 0.45
CA THR A 46 -0.41 -4.30 -0.51
C THR A 46 -0.69 -3.20 -1.55
N ALA A 47 -0.01 -2.05 -1.44
CA ALA A 47 -0.23 -0.87 -2.28
C ALA A 47 -1.70 -0.39 -2.31
N SER A 48 -2.50 -0.74 -1.30
CA SER A 48 -3.89 -0.29 -1.19
C SER A 48 -4.00 1.18 -0.74
N CYS A 49 -2.98 1.68 -0.05
CA CYS A 49 -2.91 3.06 0.40
C CYS A 49 -2.08 3.88 -0.59
N VAL A 50 -2.76 4.67 -1.42
CA VAL A 50 -2.15 5.56 -2.43
C VAL A 50 -1.03 6.43 -1.84
N ALA A 51 -1.27 7.00 -0.65
CA ALA A 51 -0.34 7.90 0.03
C ALA A 51 0.94 7.22 0.58
N LEU A 52 1.02 5.88 0.56
CA LEU A 52 2.14 5.10 1.09
C LEU A 52 2.72 4.16 0.03
N HIS A 53 2.44 4.42 -1.24
CA HIS A 53 2.93 3.64 -2.36
C HIS A 53 4.23 4.26 -2.89
N LYS A 54 5.28 3.47 -3.11
CA LYS A 54 6.61 4.00 -3.48
C LYS A 54 6.78 4.29 -4.97
N TYR A 55 5.86 3.81 -5.82
CA TYR A 55 5.89 3.94 -7.28
C TYR A 55 7.27 3.66 -7.88
N THR A 56 7.78 2.47 -7.60
CA THR A 56 9.05 1.91 -8.07
C THR A 56 8.77 0.73 -8.97
N VAL A 57 9.54 0.58 -10.04
CA VAL A 57 9.40 -0.56 -10.96
C VAL A 57 10.34 -1.67 -10.54
N ILE A 58 9.80 -2.89 -10.40
CA ILE A 58 10.57 -4.11 -10.13
C ILE A 58 11.01 -4.66 -11.50
N PRO A 59 12.31 -4.57 -11.86
CA PRO A 59 12.78 -4.94 -13.20
C PRO A 59 12.48 -6.39 -13.56
N ASP A 60 12.62 -7.30 -12.59
CA ASP A 60 12.41 -8.74 -12.78
C ASP A 60 10.98 -9.10 -13.16
N ASN A 61 10.00 -8.31 -12.73
CA ASN A 61 8.59 -8.51 -13.05
C ASN A 61 8.14 -7.72 -14.28
N CYS A 62 8.95 -6.75 -14.75
CA CYS A 62 8.56 -5.85 -15.82
C CYS A 62 8.74 -6.47 -17.20
N THR A 63 7.63 -6.72 -17.90
CA THR A 63 7.64 -7.29 -19.27
C THR A 63 7.76 -6.23 -20.38
N LYS A 64 8.03 -4.96 -20.03
CA LYS A 64 8.20 -3.86 -21.01
C LYS A 64 6.99 -3.66 -21.94
N CYS A 65 5.79 -4.00 -21.45
CA CYS A 65 4.54 -3.90 -22.22
C CYS A 65 4.03 -2.47 -22.48
N THR A 66 4.67 -1.47 -21.86
CA THR A 66 4.37 -0.03 -21.94
C THR A 66 2.95 0.39 -21.51
N LEU A 67 2.19 -0.49 -20.85
CA LEU A 67 0.82 -0.20 -20.43
C LEU A 67 0.77 0.87 -19.33
N CYS A 68 1.69 0.84 -18.37
CA CYS A 68 1.80 1.87 -17.34
C CYS A 68 2.08 3.26 -17.93
N ILE A 69 2.98 3.34 -18.92
CA ILE A 69 3.33 4.58 -19.63
C ILE A 69 2.10 5.19 -20.28
N ARG A 70 1.35 4.39 -21.06
CA ARG A 70 0.14 4.85 -21.77
C ARG A 70 -1.01 5.29 -20.86
N ASN A 71 -1.03 4.87 -19.60
CA ASN A 71 -2.07 5.24 -18.64
C ASN A 71 -1.61 6.32 -17.66
N CYS A 72 -0.38 6.84 -17.77
CA CYS A 72 0.08 7.92 -16.91
C CYS A 72 -0.55 9.25 -17.37
N PRO A 73 -1.35 9.94 -16.54
CA PRO A 73 -2.01 11.19 -16.95
C PRO A 73 -1.07 12.40 -17.02
N VAL A 74 0.15 12.26 -16.50
CA VAL A 74 1.15 13.33 -16.36
C VAL A 74 2.48 12.97 -17.02
N ASP A 75 2.50 11.92 -17.85
CA ASP A 75 3.69 11.45 -18.58
C ASP A 75 4.93 11.28 -17.68
N ALA A 76 4.72 10.85 -16.44
CA ALA A 76 5.78 10.65 -15.45
C ALA A 76 6.54 9.34 -15.61
N ILE A 77 6.21 8.51 -16.61
CA ILE A 77 6.81 7.17 -16.76
C ILE A 77 7.54 7.11 -18.10
N SER A 78 8.85 6.87 -18.05
CA SER A 78 9.69 6.61 -19.21
C SER A 78 9.94 5.11 -19.41
N GLY A 79 10.43 4.73 -20.59
CA GLY A 79 10.71 3.35 -20.97
C GLY A 79 10.16 3.01 -22.34
N SER A 80 10.46 1.80 -22.83
CA SER A 80 10.10 1.36 -24.18
C SER A 80 9.81 -0.13 -24.20
N ARG A 81 9.71 -0.74 -25.39
CA ARG A 81 9.64 -2.21 -25.50
C ARG A 81 10.99 -2.90 -25.24
N GLU A 82 12.07 -2.13 -25.19
CA GLU A 82 13.44 -2.62 -25.02
C GLU A 82 13.97 -2.28 -23.62
N GLU A 83 13.43 -1.23 -22.99
CA GLU A 83 13.86 -0.71 -21.69
C GLU A 83 12.79 -0.90 -20.60
N VAL A 84 13.24 -1.18 -19.37
CA VAL A 84 12.35 -1.27 -18.21
C VAL A 84 11.73 0.10 -17.92
N ALA A 85 10.46 0.11 -17.53
CA ALA A 85 9.79 1.36 -17.18
C ALA A 85 10.46 2.04 -15.97
N PHE A 86 10.56 3.36 -16.00
CA PHE A 86 11.08 4.17 -14.90
C PHE A 86 10.07 5.26 -14.56
N ILE A 87 9.77 5.43 -13.27
CA ILE A 87 8.80 6.42 -12.80
C ILE A 87 9.56 7.62 -12.23
N ASP A 88 9.36 8.78 -12.84
CA ASP A 88 9.83 10.07 -12.38
C ASP A 88 8.97 10.56 -11.21
N LYS A 89 9.55 10.54 -10.01
CA LYS A 89 8.86 10.91 -8.76
C LYS A 89 8.57 12.41 -8.66
N GLU A 90 9.29 13.25 -9.40
CA GLU A 90 9.04 14.70 -9.37
C GLU A 90 7.79 15.07 -10.18
N LYS A 91 7.48 14.28 -11.21
CA LYS A 91 6.28 14.46 -12.04
C LYS A 91 5.09 13.64 -11.56
N CYS A 92 5.33 12.54 -10.84
CA CYS A 92 4.28 11.64 -10.39
C CYS A 92 3.32 12.36 -9.44
N ILE A 93 2.03 12.36 -9.77
CA ILE A 93 0.96 12.90 -8.92
C ILE A 93 0.33 11.83 -8.01
N GLU A 94 1.00 10.69 -7.85
CA GLU A 94 0.59 9.59 -6.98
C GLU A 94 -0.86 9.10 -7.23
N CYS A 95 -1.27 8.99 -8.51
CA CYS A 95 -2.65 8.64 -8.88
C CYS A 95 -2.97 7.14 -8.90
N ASN A 96 -2.01 6.27 -8.61
CA ASN A 96 -2.11 4.80 -8.61
C ASN A 96 -2.44 4.08 -9.93
N LEU A 97 -2.76 4.79 -11.02
CA LEU A 97 -3.16 4.18 -12.29
C LEU A 97 -2.13 3.21 -12.88
N CYS A 98 -0.84 3.51 -12.74
CA CYS A 98 0.21 2.65 -13.28
C CYS A 98 0.23 1.27 -12.60
N TYR A 99 0.06 1.24 -11.27
CA TYR A 99 -0.04 0.03 -10.47
C TYR A 99 -1.27 -0.79 -10.84
N ASP A 100 -2.45 -0.16 -10.86
CA ASP A 100 -3.73 -0.83 -11.15
C ASP A 100 -3.75 -1.47 -12.56
N LYS A 101 -3.04 -0.87 -13.51
CA LYS A 101 -2.93 -1.39 -14.89
C LYS A 101 -1.81 -2.40 -15.07
N CYS A 102 -0.95 -2.62 -14.07
CA CYS A 102 0.17 -3.54 -14.21
C CYS A 102 -0.28 -4.99 -13.93
N ASN A 103 -0.54 -5.75 -15.01
CA ASN A 103 -0.88 -7.18 -14.92
C ASN A 103 0.24 -8.09 -14.40
N PHE A 104 1.45 -7.55 -14.19
CA PHE A 104 2.65 -8.31 -13.82
C PHE A 104 3.14 -7.99 -12.41
N MET A 105 2.41 -7.17 -11.64
CA MET A 105 2.81 -6.74 -10.30
C MET A 105 4.25 -6.18 -10.28
N ALA A 106 4.58 -5.41 -11.32
CA ALA A 106 5.91 -4.85 -11.53
C ALA A 106 6.08 -3.45 -10.95
N ILE A 107 5.07 -2.92 -10.24
CA ILE A 107 5.09 -1.57 -9.65
C ILE A 107 4.82 -1.70 -8.14
N LYS A 108 5.64 -1.06 -7.29
CA LYS A 108 5.58 -1.11 -5.81
C LYS A 108 5.92 0.22 -5.14
#